data_AF-A0A1Y1VSD3-F1
#
_entry.id   AF-A0A1Y1VSD3-F1
#
_cell.length_a   1.000
_cell.length_b   1.000
_cell.length_c   1.000
_cell.angle_alpha   90.00
_cell.angle_beta   90.00
_cell.angle_gamma   90.00
#
_symmetry.space_group_name_H-M   'P 1'
#
loop_
_entity.id
_entity.type
_entity.pdbx_description
1 polymer ?
#
loop_
_entity_poly.entity_id
_entity_poly.type
_entity_poly.pdbx_seq_one_letter_code
_entity_poly.pdbx_strand_id
1 'polypeptide(L)'
;MLIQKYENQLNQLTYQNEQLEEERKKLIQKKKEQRNIKKELLEEQINIISKQNYLNIKRKLAYKKHQNITNIISGKKYTLHALERMIERGISIDEIENIINTNTNNIKISNSYENQIYRDNINKVNVIVGKGGKEINDFVIITTWKQNNEKKE
;
A
#
# COMPACT_ATOMS: atom_id res chain seq x y z
N MET A 1 -70.33 -34.55 6.40
CA MET A 1 -69.05 -35.05 5.88
C MET A 1 -68.27 -33.99 5.07
N LEU A 2 -68.90 -33.24 4.16
CA LEU A 2 -68.23 -32.17 3.39
C LEU A 2 -67.73 -30.99 4.26
N ILE A 3 -68.56 -30.52 5.20
CA ILE A 3 -68.26 -29.37 6.07
C ILE A 3 -66.99 -29.62 6.89
N GLN A 4 -66.90 -30.79 7.53
CA GLN A 4 -65.75 -31.17 8.35
C GLN A 4 -64.44 -31.32 7.57
N LYS A 5 -64.53 -31.66 6.26
CA LYS A 5 -63.37 -31.68 5.37
C LYS A 5 -62.86 -30.26 5.10
N TYR A 6 -63.75 -29.29 4.90
CA TYR A 6 -63.37 -27.89 4.70
C TYR A 6 -62.82 -27.25 5.99
N GLU A 7 -63.37 -27.57 7.16
CA GLU A 7 -62.84 -27.11 8.45
C GLU A 7 -61.41 -27.61 8.68
N ASN A 8 -61.15 -28.88 8.37
CA ASN A 8 -59.80 -29.44 8.47
C ASN A 8 -58.82 -28.79 7.49
N GLN A 9 -59.24 -28.51 6.26
CA GLN A 9 -58.42 -27.80 5.28
C GLN A 9 -58.14 -26.35 5.71
N LEU A 10 -59.14 -25.66 6.27
CA LEU A 10 -58.98 -24.31 6.78
C LEU A 10 -57.97 -24.28 7.94
N ASN A 11 -58.08 -25.20 8.89
CA ASN A 11 -57.14 -25.31 10.01
C ASN A 11 -55.70 -25.58 9.56
N GLN A 12 -55.51 -26.46 8.55
CA GLN A 12 -54.19 -26.71 7.97
C GLN A 12 -53.60 -25.47 7.29
N LEU A 13 -54.41 -24.73 6.53
CA LEU A 13 -53.97 -23.49 5.88
C LEU A 13 -53.63 -22.39 6.88
N THR A 14 -54.42 -22.24 7.94
CA THR A 14 -54.15 -21.29 9.02
C THR A 14 -52.81 -21.59 9.69
N TYR A 15 -52.57 -22.86 10.03
CA TYR A 15 -51.31 -23.29 10.62
C TYR A 15 -50.11 -23.04 9.69
N GLN A 16 -50.24 -23.32 8.38
CA GLN A 16 -49.19 -23.04 7.40
C GLN A 16 -48.90 -21.54 7.27
N ASN A 17 -49.94 -20.69 7.29
CA ASN A 17 -49.77 -19.25 7.23
C ASN A 17 -49.05 -18.70 8.47
N GLU A 18 -49.37 -19.21 9.67
CA GLU A 18 -48.67 -18.82 10.90
C GLU A 18 -47.17 -19.18 10.84
N GLN A 19 -46.83 -20.37 10.34
CA GLN A 19 -45.42 -20.77 10.15
C GLN A 19 -44.69 -19.86 9.14
N LEU A 20 -45.33 -19.53 8.01
CA LEU A 20 -44.77 -18.63 7.01
C LEU A 20 -44.58 -17.20 7.55
N GLU A 21 -45.49 -16.72 8.40
CA GLU A 21 -45.34 -15.43 9.07
C GLU A 21 -44.15 -15.41 10.02
N GLU A 22 -43.93 -16.48 10.79
CA GLU A 22 -42.76 -16.59 11.67
C GLU A 22 -41.45 -16.62 10.87
N GLU A 23 -41.38 -17.40 9.80
CA GLU A 23 -40.21 -17.43 8.92
C GLU A 23 -39.93 -16.06 8.29
N ARG A 24 -40.98 -15.35 7.85
CA ARG A 24 -40.86 -14.00 7.32
C ARG A 24 -40.31 -13.03 8.36
N LYS A 25 -40.76 -13.11 9.61
CA LYS A 25 -40.24 -12.29 10.73
C LYS A 25 -38.75 -12.59 10.98
N LYS A 26 -38.36 -13.87 11.01
CA LYS A 26 -36.95 -14.29 11.15
C LYS A 26 -36.08 -13.75 10.01
N LEU A 27 -36.57 -13.83 8.77
CA LEU A 27 -35.84 -13.32 7.59
C LEU A 27 -35.65 -11.80 7.65
N ILE A 28 -36.68 -11.05 8.06
CA ILE A 28 -36.59 -9.60 8.23
C ILE A 28 -35.56 -9.24 9.29
N GLN A 29 -35.56 -9.95 10.42
CA GLN A 29 -34.60 -9.73 11.50
C GLN A 29 -33.15 -9.99 11.02
N LYS A 30 -32.91 -11.12 10.35
CA LYS A 30 -31.59 -11.46 9.79
C LYS A 30 -31.11 -10.41 8.78
N LYS A 31 -32.00 -9.89 7.93
CA LYS A 31 -31.68 -8.81 6.99
C LYS A 31 -31.31 -7.50 7.69
N LYS A 32 -31.94 -7.18 8.83
CA LYS A 32 -31.58 -5.99 9.63
C LYS A 32 -30.18 -6.15 10.24
N GLU A 33 -29.88 -7.30 10.82
CA GLU A 33 -28.56 -7.62 11.40
C GLU A 33 -27.45 -7.51 10.35
N GLN A 34 -27.65 -8.09 9.15
CA GLN A 34 -26.70 -7.98 8.06
C GLN A 34 -26.44 -6.53 7.62
N ARG A 35 -27.46 -5.66 7.63
CA ARG A 35 -27.31 -4.24 7.31
C ARG A 35 -26.47 -3.51 8.37
N ASN A 36 -26.66 -3.83 9.64
CA ASN A 36 -25.89 -3.23 10.74
C ASN A 36 -24.42 -3.64 10.65
N ILE A 37 -24.13 -4.93 10.48
CA ILE A 37 -22.75 -5.44 10.31
C ILE A 37 -22.06 -4.76 9.13
N LYS A 38 -22.76 -4.62 7.99
CA LYS A 38 -22.21 -3.95 6.81
C LYS A 38 -21.88 -2.48 7.09
N LYS A 39 -22.70 -1.79 7.90
CA LYS A 39 -22.48 -0.40 8.28
C LYS A 39 -21.25 -0.26 9.18
N GLU A 40 -21.11 -1.12 10.19
CA GLU A 40 -19.95 -1.14 11.09
C GLU A 40 -18.65 -1.40 10.33
N LEU A 41 -18.63 -2.38 9.44
CA LEU A 41 -17.48 -2.67 8.57
C LEU A 41 -17.09 -1.47 7.70
N LEU A 42 -18.07 -0.74 7.18
CA LEU A 42 -17.81 0.45 6.36
C LEU A 42 -17.21 1.59 7.19
N GLU A 43 -17.72 1.82 8.40
CA GLU A 43 -17.19 2.82 9.33
C GLU A 43 -15.75 2.47 9.75
N GLU A 44 -15.47 1.19 9.98
CA GLU A 44 -14.11 0.72 10.29
C GLU A 44 -13.15 0.94 9.10
N GLN A 45 -13.57 0.64 7.87
CA GLN A 45 -12.78 0.91 6.67
C GLN A 45 -12.47 2.40 6.50
N ILE A 46 -13.46 3.27 6.70
CA ILE A 46 -13.27 4.73 6.64
C ILE A 46 -12.26 5.18 7.70
N ASN A 47 -12.33 4.63 8.91
CA ASN A 47 -11.39 4.92 9.99
C ASN A 47 -9.96 4.46 9.69
N ILE A 48 -9.79 3.32 9.01
CA ILE A 48 -8.47 2.85 8.58
C ILE A 48 -7.89 3.80 7.52
N ILE A 49 -8.66 4.16 6.50
CA ILE A 49 -8.23 5.05 5.41
C ILE A 49 -7.87 6.44 5.96
N SER A 50 -8.68 6.99 6.88
CA SER A 50 -8.42 8.30 7.48
C SER A 50 -7.14 8.31 8.33
N LYS A 51 -6.88 7.25 9.12
CA LYS A 51 -5.62 7.07 9.85
C LYS A 51 -4.42 6.97 8.92
N GLN A 52 -4.53 6.22 7.82
CA GLN A 52 -3.47 6.13 6.81
C GLN A 52 -3.17 7.49 6.16
N ASN A 53 -4.21 8.25 5.81
CA ASN A 53 -4.06 9.59 5.24
C ASN A 53 -3.40 10.56 6.23
N TYR A 54 -3.79 10.53 7.50
CA TYR A 54 -3.16 11.34 8.55
C TYR A 54 -1.67 11.01 8.72
N LEU A 55 -1.31 9.72 8.74
CA LEU A 55 0.09 9.28 8.81
C LEU A 55 0.88 9.73 7.57
N ASN A 56 0.30 9.66 6.38
CA ASN A 56 0.94 10.10 5.13
C ASN A 56 1.17 11.63 5.13
N ILE A 57 0.21 12.42 5.61
CA ILE A 57 0.37 13.88 5.75
C ILE A 57 1.46 14.20 6.78
N LYS A 58 1.47 13.52 7.93
CA LYS A 58 2.48 13.71 8.97
C LYS A 58 3.89 13.37 8.46
N ARG A 59 4.04 12.26 7.71
CA ARG A 59 5.28 11.91 7.02
C ARG A 59 5.68 13.02 6.04
N LYS A 60 4.78 13.47 5.16
CA LYS A 60 5.03 14.55 4.18
C LYS A 60 5.46 15.88 4.83
N LEU A 61 4.95 16.19 6.02
CA LEU A 61 5.37 17.38 6.78
C LEU A 61 6.75 17.19 7.42
N ALA A 62 7.07 16.00 7.93
CA ALA A 62 8.42 15.67 8.40
C ALA A 62 9.45 15.70 7.26
N TYR A 63 9.08 15.23 6.06
CA TYR A 63 9.87 15.29 4.83
C TYR A 63 10.41 16.69 4.53
N LYS A 64 9.57 17.72 4.66
CA LYS A 64 9.95 19.11 4.34
C LYS A 64 11.03 19.67 5.29
N LYS A 65 11.17 19.10 6.50
CA LYS A 65 12.17 19.50 7.50
C LYS A 65 13.50 18.75 7.33
N HIS A 66 13.54 17.64 6.59
CA HIS A 66 14.70 16.73 6.55
C HIS A 66 15.38 16.62 5.18
N GLN A 67 15.00 17.44 4.20
CA GLN A 67 15.65 17.49 2.88
C GLN A 67 17.16 17.82 2.92
N ASN A 68 17.69 18.34 4.03
CA ASN A 68 19.11 18.69 4.17
C ASN A 68 19.91 17.75 5.07
N ILE A 69 19.32 16.63 5.55
CA ILE A 69 20.02 15.71 6.46
C ILE A 69 20.42 14.46 5.67
N THR A 70 21.72 14.25 5.54
CA THR A 70 22.30 13.01 5.00
C THR A 70 22.73 12.10 6.14
N ASN A 71 22.30 10.85 6.11
CA ASN A 71 22.76 9.82 7.03
C ASN A 71 23.98 9.12 6.44
N ILE A 72 25.00 8.86 7.27
CA ILE A 72 26.19 8.12 6.84
C ILE A 72 26.00 6.65 7.21
N ILE A 73 26.03 5.77 6.22
CA ILE A 73 25.93 4.31 6.38
C ILE A 73 27.04 3.69 5.55
N SER A 74 27.87 2.85 6.15
CA SER A 74 29.04 2.22 5.49
C SER A 74 29.97 3.23 4.78
N GLY A 75 30.13 4.42 5.37
CA GLY A 75 30.95 5.50 4.80
C GLY A 75 30.31 6.23 3.61
N LYS A 76 29.09 5.88 3.20
CA LYS A 76 28.34 6.55 2.12
C LYS A 76 27.23 7.42 2.69
N LYS A 77 26.98 8.57 2.08
CA LYS A 77 25.91 9.49 2.50
C LYS A 77 24.61 9.14 1.78
N TYR A 78 23.55 8.91 2.53
CA TYR A 78 22.21 8.67 2.01
C TYR A 78 21.30 9.84 2.40
N THR A 79 20.56 10.36 1.44
CA THR A 79 19.42 11.23 1.79
C THR A 79 18.33 10.41 2.47
N LEU A 80 17.53 11.07 3.32
CA LEU A 80 16.36 10.42 3.91
C LEU A 80 15.44 9.82 2.82
N HIS A 81 15.28 10.55 1.70
CA HIS A 81 14.48 10.10 0.57
C HIS A 81 14.97 8.78 -0.03
N ALA A 82 16.30 8.61 -0.17
CA ALA A 82 16.87 7.34 -0.63
C ALA A 82 16.57 6.19 0.32
N LEU A 83 16.72 6.39 1.64
CA LEU A 83 16.45 5.36 2.65
C LEU A 83 14.98 4.93 2.66
N GLU A 84 14.06 5.88 2.55
CA GLU A 84 12.63 5.56 2.51
C GLU A 84 12.27 4.80 1.24
N ARG A 85 12.82 5.18 0.08
CA ARG A 85 12.63 4.42 -1.17
C ARG A 85 13.17 3.00 -1.08
N MET A 86 14.31 2.82 -0.39
CA MET A 86 14.87 1.49 -0.14
C MET A 86 13.92 0.64 0.69
N ILE A 87 13.35 1.20 1.76
CA ILE A 87 12.37 0.51 2.61
C ILE A 87 11.08 0.20 1.82
N GLU A 88 10.52 1.19 1.12
CA GLU A 88 9.29 1.05 0.34
C GLU A 88 9.39 -0.01 -0.76
N ARG A 89 10.58 -0.21 -1.32
CA ARG A 89 10.82 -1.12 -2.47
C ARG A 89 11.59 -2.38 -2.11
N GLY A 90 11.87 -2.60 -0.83
CA GLY A 90 12.66 -3.73 -0.35
C GLY A 90 14.01 -3.83 -1.07
N ILE A 91 14.75 -2.72 -1.11
CA ILE A 91 16.12 -2.64 -1.64
C ILE A 91 17.06 -2.58 -0.44
N SER A 92 18.03 -3.49 -0.35
CA SER A 92 18.96 -3.51 0.79
C SER A 92 20.11 -2.52 0.59
N ILE A 93 20.79 -2.16 1.69
CA ILE A 93 22.02 -1.35 1.63
C ILE A 93 23.09 -2.08 0.82
N ASP A 94 23.29 -3.37 1.09
CA ASP A 94 24.27 -4.21 0.39
C ASP A 94 24.00 -4.26 -1.12
N GLU A 95 22.73 -4.28 -1.54
CA GLU A 95 22.34 -4.21 -2.94
C GLU A 95 22.78 -2.89 -3.57
N ILE A 96 22.53 -1.75 -2.92
CA ILE A 96 22.99 -0.44 -3.40
C ILE A 96 24.52 -0.36 -3.48
N GLU A 97 25.21 -0.86 -2.45
CA GLU A 97 26.66 -0.86 -2.41
C GLU A 97 27.26 -1.74 -3.50
N ASN A 98 26.70 -2.93 -3.72
CA ASN A 98 27.09 -3.79 -4.82
C ASN A 98 26.86 -3.10 -6.16
N ILE A 99 25.72 -2.43 -6.35
CA ILE A 99 25.41 -1.70 -7.59
C ILE A 99 26.38 -0.55 -7.84
N ILE A 100 26.84 0.13 -6.79
CA ILE A 100 27.82 1.22 -6.95
C ILE A 100 29.23 0.66 -7.19
N ASN A 101 29.60 -0.44 -6.52
CA ASN A 101 30.94 -1.00 -6.56
C ASN A 101 31.21 -1.89 -7.79
N THR A 102 30.23 -2.67 -8.23
CA THR A 102 30.40 -3.66 -9.31
C THR A 102 30.15 -3.09 -10.70
N ASN A 103 29.42 -1.98 -10.77
CA ASN A 103 28.89 -1.47 -12.02
C ASN A 103 29.84 -0.42 -12.58
N THR A 104 30.96 -0.87 -13.15
CA THR A 104 31.93 -0.06 -13.91
C THR A 104 31.42 0.32 -15.31
N ASN A 105 30.31 -0.26 -15.76
CA ASN A 105 29.69 -0.02 -17.07
C ASN A 105 28.44 0.87 -16.99
N ASN A 106 28.48 1.92 -16.16
CA ASN A 106 27.35 2.84 -16.03
C ASN A 106 27.21 3.74 -17.26
N ILE A 107 25.96 3.87 -17.71
CA ILE A 107 25.55 4.97 -18.55
C ILE A 107 25.61 6.23 -17.67
N LYS A 108 26.69 7.01 -17.80
CA LYS A 108 26.74 8.39 -17.33
C LYS A 108 25.70 9.21 -18.10
N ILE A 109 24.46 9.19 -17.63
CA ILE A 109 23.48 10.22 -18.03
C ILE A 109 23.71 11.37 -17.07
N SER A 110 24.68 12.23 -17.38
CA SER A 110 24.80 13.52 -16.70
C SER A 110 23.55 14.33 -17.06
N ASN A 111 22.64 14.49 -16.11
CA ASN A 111 21.69 15.59 -16.23
C ASN A 111 22.46 16.91 -15.96
N SER A 112 21.81 18.05 -16.19
CA SER A 112 22.39 19.39 -15.97
C SER A 112 22.91 19.67 -14.55
N TYR A 113 22.77 18.73 -13.60
CA TYR A 113 23.14 18.83 -12.20
C TYR A 113 24.30 17.89 -11.79
N GLU A 114 25.09 17.38 -12.74
CA GLU A 114 26.26 16.50 -12.50
C GLU A 114 25.95 15.18 -11.77
N ASN A 115 24.69 14.76 -11.73
CA ASN A 115 24.30 13.50 -11.09
C ASN A 115 24.69 12.30 -11.97
N GLN A 116 25.06 11.20 -11.31
CA GLN A 116 25.37 9.92 -11.91
C GLN A 116 24.25 8.91 -11.61
N ILE A 117 23.92 8.06 -12.58
CA ILE A 117 22.90 7.02 -12.43
C ILE A 117 23.56 5.66 -12.57
N TYR A 118 23.41 4.83 -11.55
CA TYR A 118 23.84 3.43 -11.53
C TYR A 118 22.62 2.54 -11.73
N ARG A 119 22.74 1.51 -12.56
CA ARG A 119 21.60 0.63 -12.88
C ARG A 119 21.99 -0.82 -12.84
N ASP A 120 21.36 -1.57 -11.95
CA ASP A 120 21.37 -3.02 -11.98
C ASP A 120 20.36 -3.55 -12.99
N ASN A 121 20.85 -4.29 -13.97
CA ASN A 121 20.00 -4.95 -14.95
C ASN A 121 19.45 -6.29 -14.45
N ILE A 122 20.03 -6.88 -13.41
CA ILE A 122 19.59 -8.14 -12.80
C ILE A 122 18.41 -7.84 -11.87
N ASN A 123 18.62 -7.03 -10.84
CA ASN A 123 17.57 -6.70 -9.86
C ASN A 123 16.66 -5.54 -10.28
N LYS A 124 16.90 -4.96 -11.48
CA LYS A 124 16.17 -3.81 -12.04
C LYS A 124 16.16 -2.59 -11.11
N VAL A 125 17.18 -2.46 -10.26
CA VAL A 125 17.34 -1.32 -9.35
C VAL A 125 18.15 -0.21 -10.02
N ASN A 126 17.70 1.03 -9.84
CA ASN A 126 18.41 2.22 -10.26
C ASN A 126 18.72 3.07 -9.03
N VAL A 127 19.88 3.71 -9.07
CA VAL A 127 20.41 4.55 -7.98
C VAL A 127 20.89 5.85 -8.60
N ILE A 128 20.38 6.97 -8.10
CA ILE A 128 20.93 8.30 -8.45
C ILE A 128 21.87 8.73 -7.35
N VAL A 129 23.07 9.10 -7.76
CA VAL A 129 24.15 9.57 -6.93
C VAL A 129 24.50 10.98 -7.37
N GLY A 130 24.47 11.94 -6.44
CA GLY A 130 24.93 13.30 -6.68
C GLY A 130 26.26 13.58 -5.99
N LYS A 131 26.82 14.75 -6.29
CA LYS A 131 28.05 15.22 -5.65
C LYS A 131 27.78 15.60 -4.19
N GLY A 132 28.50 14.97 -3.27
CA GLY A 132 28.32 15.08 -1.82
C GLY A 132 29.16 16.15 -1.14
N GLY A 133 30.16 16.70 -1.83
CA GLY A 133 31.11 17.65 -1.26
C GLY A 133 32.22 18.08 -2.23
N LYS A 134 33.33 18.58 -1.66
CA LYS A 134 34.51 19.06 -2.39
C LYS A 134 35.39 17.94 -2.94
N GLU A 135 35.37 16.77 -2.31
CA GLU A 135 36.19 15.63 -2.73
C GLU A 135 35.55 14.89 -3.91
N ILE A 136 36.39 14.44 -4.84
CA ILE A 136 35.98 13.74 -6.07
C ILE A 136 35.24 12.42 -5.77
N ASN A 137 35.46 11.84 -4.59
CA ASN A 137 34.85 10.58 -4.15
C ASN A 137 33.74 10.77 -3.10
N ASP A 138 33.40 12.00 -2.74
CA ASP A 138 32.30 12.27 -1.80
C ASP A 138 31.00 12.34 -2.59
N PHE A 139 30.19 11.29 -2.49
CA PHE A 139 28.94 11.17 -3.22
C PHE A 139 27.75 10.89 -2.29
N VAL A 140 26.61 11.49 -2.63
CA VAL A 140 25.36 11.38 -1.88
C VAL A 140 24.35 10.59 -2.70
N ILE A 141 23.81 9.53 -2.11
CA ILE A 141 22.74 8.73 -2.71
C ILE A 141 21.43 9.49 -2.52
N ILE A 142 20.91 10.01 -3.63
CA ILE A 142 19.75 10.92 -3.66
C ILE A 142 18.44 10.14 -3.70
N THR A 143 18.35 9.08 -4.49
CA THR A 143 17.14 8.26 -4.59
C THR A 143 17.44 6.89 -5.18
N THR A 144 16.52 5.95 -4.96
CA THR A 144 16.57 4.58 -5.45
C THR A 144 15.20 4.16 -5.98
N TRP A 145 15.14 3.34 -7.01
CA TRP A 145 13.88 2.74 -7.47
C TRP A 145 14.09 1.44 -8.24
N LYS A 146 13.10 0.54 -8.15
CA LYS A 146 12.97 -0.62 -9.04
C LYS A 146 12.19 -0.23 -10.29
N GLN A 147 12.68 -0.62 -11.46
CA GLN A 147 11.92 -0.53 -12.71
C GLN A 147 10.83 -1.61 -12.72
N ASN A 148 9.58 -1.19 -12.82
CA ASN A 148 8.47 -2.11 -13.06
C ASN A 148 8.44 -2.44 -14.56
N ASN A 149 8.40 -3.72 -14.92
CA ASN A 149 8.27 -4.21 -16.30
C ASN A 149 6.84 -4.07 -16.86
N GLU A 150 6.00 -3.20 -16.30
CA GLU A 150 4.69 -2.93 -16.88
C GLU A 150 4.87 -2.05 -18.12
N LYS A 151 5.22 -2.68 -19.24
CA LYS A 151 4.78 -2.18 -20.54
C LYS A 151 3.26 -2.15 -20.46
N LYS A 152 2.69 -0.95 -20.47
CA LYS A 152 1.31 -0.77 -20.91
C LYS A 152 1.30 -1.14 -22.39
N GLU A 153 0.93 -2.38 -22.68
CA GLU A 153 0.38 -2.75 -23.98
C GLU A 153 -1.03 -2.18 -24.13
#